data_AF-A0A0Q5MTV8-F1
#
_entry.id   AF-A0A0Q5MTV8-F1
#
_cell.length_a   1.000
_cell.length_b   1.000
_cell.length_c   1.000
_cell.angle_alpha   90.00
_cell.angle_beta   90.00
_cell.angle_gamma   90.00
#
_symmetry.space_group_name_H-M   'P 1'
#
loop_
_entity.id
_entity.type
_entity.pdbx_description
1 polymer ?
#
loop_
_entity_poly.entity_id
_entity_poly.type
_entity_poly.pdbx_seq_one_letter_code
_entity_poly.pdbx_strand_id
1 'polypeptide(L)'
;MTASTITITTVLTRHDVPARFDQDPELRAIAYSLHRLENPAEGPEARFHAASSLLSGDTPEDGEYFMENRVLLKEIYADQLSQRLAALEDLED
;
A
#
# COMPACT_ATOMS: atom_id res chain seq x y z
N MET A 1 12.23 13.85 20.81
CA MET A 1 11.62 13.54 19.51
C MET A 1 10.33 12.78 19.78
N THR A 2 9.17 13.39 19.56
CA THR A 2 7.88 12.68 19.70
C THR A 2 7.70 11.79 18.48
N ALA A 3 7.93 10.49 18.63
CA ALA A 3 7.53 9.51 17.63
C ALA A 3 6.01 9.59 17.50
N SER A 4 5.51 10.08 16.37
CA SER A 4 4.08 10.01 16.07
C SER A 4 3.79 8.55 15.76
N THR A 5 3.22 7.82 16.72
CA THR A 5 2.74 6.45 16.50
C THR A 5 1.56 6.52 15.54
N ILE A 6 1.84 6.42 14.24
CA ILE A 6 0.80 6.25 13.23
C ILE A 6 0.11 4.91 13.54
N THR A 7 -1.18 4.95 13.84
CA THR A 7 -1.97 3.72 14.05
C THR A 7 -2.46 3.20 12.70
N ILE A 8 -2.74 1.89 12.63
CA ILE A 8 -3.35 1.28 11.43
C ILE A 8 -4.66 1.97 11.06
N THR A 9 -5.44 2.39 12.06
CA THR A 9 -6.64 3.21 11.86
C THR A 9 -6.32 4.52 11.14
N THR A 10 -5.24 5.22 11.50
CA THR A 10 -4.82 6.44 10.79
C THR A 10 -4.47 6.17 9.33
N VAL A 11 -3.83 5.04 9.03
CA VAL A 11 -3.54 4.66 7.63
C VAL A 11 -4.85 4.39 6.89
N LEU A 12 -5.75 3.59 7.45
CA LEU A 12 -7.07 3.31 6.87
C LEU A 12 -7.86 4.61 6.61
N THR A 13 -7.87 5.55 7.55
CA THR A 13 -8.53 6.85 7.37
C THR A 13 -7.91 7.69 6.25
N ARG A 14 -6.59 7.64 6.04
CA ARG A 14 -5.94 8.34 4.91
C ARG A 14 -6.32 7.77 3.54
N HIS A 15 -6.81 6.53 3.51
CA HIS A 15 -7.27 5.84 2.32
C HIS A 15 -8.81 5.80 2.24
N ASP A 16 -9.49 6.72 2.93
CA ASP A 16 -10.95 6.88 2.93
C ASP A 16 -11.73 5.62 3.34
N VAL A 17 -11.11 4.69 4.07
CA VAL A 17 -11.79 3.50 4.58
C VAL A 17 -12.76 3.90 5.70
N PRO A 18 -14.07 3.60 5.57
CA PRO A 18 -15.05 3.85 6.61
C PRO A 18 -14.72 3.15 7.93
N ALA A 19 -14.94 3.82 9.06
CA ALA A 19 -14.65 3.26 10.39
C ALA A 19 -15.38 1.94 10.69
N ARG A 20 -16.53 1.67 10.03
CA ARG A 20 -17.26 0.40 10.17
C ARG A 20 -16.48 -0.82 9.65
N PHE A 21 -15.53 -0.61 8.76
CA PHE A 21 -14.67 -1.66 8.20
C PHE A 21 -13.27 -1.70 8.86
N ASP A 22 -13.03 -0.93 9.91
CA ASP A 22 -11.70 -0.82 10.54
C ASP A 22 -11.20 -2.14 11.18
N GLN A 23 -12.12 -3.06 11.47
CA GLN A 23 -11.83 -4.39 12.00
C GLN A 23 -11.70 -5.46 10.90
N ASP A 24 -11.93 -5.13 9.62
CA ASP A 24 -11.73 -6.09 8.54
C ASP A 24 -10.26 -6.54 8.52
N PRO A 25 -10.00 -7.86 8.63
CA PRO A 25 -8.64 -8.36 8.79
C PRO A 25 -7.77 -8.08 7.55
N GLU A 26 -8.36 -8.07 6.36
CA GLU A 26 -7.65 -7.86 5.11
C GLU A 26 -7.28 -6.38 4.94
N LEU A 27 -8.22 -5.46 5.17
CA LEU A 27 -7.94 -4.02 5.18
C LEU A 27 -6.84 -3.66 6.19
N ARG A 28 -6.87 -4.24 7.40
CA ARG A 28 -5.82 -4.02 8.41
C ARG A 28 -4.45 -4.54 7.98
N ALA A 29 -4.41 -5.70 7.33
CA ALA A 29 -3.17 -6.26 6.82
C ALA A 29 -2.58 -5.38 5.71
N ILE A 30 -3.42 -4.90 4.78
CA ILE A 30 -3.02 -3.99 3.71
C ILE A 30 -2.51 -2.66 4.30
N ALA A 31 -3.23 -2.08 5.25
CA ALA A 31 -2.81 -0.85 5.94
C ALA A 31 -1.49 -1.02 6.72
N TYR A 32 -1.25 -2.20 7.31
CA TYR A 32 0.05 -2.51 7.90
C TYR A 32 1.17 -2.53 6.86
N SER A 33 0.94 -3.15 5.70
CA SER A 33 1.90 -3.18 4.59
C SER A 33 2.20 -1.78 4.06
N LEU A 34 1.18 -0.94 3.86
CA LEU A 34 1.32 0.47 3.46
C LEU A 34 2.14 1.26 4.48
N HIS A 35 1.89 1.06 5.79
CA HIS A 35 2.67 1.69 6.84
C HIS A 35 4.16 1.30 6.79
N ARG A 36 4.44 0.01 6.55
CA ARG A 36 5.81 -0.54 6.43
C ARG A 36 6.57 -0.01 5.23
N LEU A 37 5.90 0.30 4.12
CA LEU A 37 6.54 0.95 2.97
C LEU A 37 7.05 2.36 3.29
N GLU A 38 6.31 3.11 4.12
CA GLU A 38 6.71 4.45 4.56
C GLU A 38 7.75 4.42 5.70
N ASN A 39 7.75 3.34 6.49
CA ASN A 39 8.61 3.17 7.66
C ASN A 39 9.30 1.80 7.63
N PRO A 40 10.17 1.56 6.64
CA PRO A 40 10.83 0.27 6.49
C PRO A 40 11.74 -0.02 7.68
N ALA A 41 11.86 -1.30 8.05
CA ALA A 41 12.94 -1.69 8.94
C ALA A 41 14.30 -1.43 8.28
N GLU A 42 15.27 -1.00 9.08
CA GLU A 42 16.64 -0.81 8.60
C GLU A 42 17.23 -2.13 8.06
N GLY A 43 18.16 -2.00 7.12
CA GLY A 43 18.85 -3.14 6.54
C GLY A 43 18.20 -3.66 5.25
N PRO A 44 17.98 -4.98 5.10
CA PRO A 44 17.53 -5.57 3.84
C PRO A 44 16.22 -5.01 3.29
N GLU A 45 15.24 -4.73 4.14
CA GLU A 45 13.93 -4.21 3.73
C GLU A 45 14.03 -2.79 3.19
N ALA A 46 14.68 -1.87 3.92
CA ALA A 46 14.95 -0.53 3.43
C ALA A 46 15.72 -0.55 2.10
N ARG A 47 16.71 -1.43 1.94
CA ARG A 47 17.44 -1.59 0.67
C ARG A 47 16.55 -2.11 -0.45
N PHE A 48 15.67 -3.07 -0.16
CA PHE A 48 14.75 -3.62 -1.14
C PHE A 48 13.73 -2.56 -1.61
N HIS A 49 13.13 -1.81 -0.68
CA HIS A 49 12.18 -0.74 -0.99
C HIS A 49 12.83 0.38 -1.81
N ALA A 50 14.08 0.72 -1.54
CA ALA A 50 14.84 1.74 -2.27
C ALA A 50 15.45 1.24 -3.60
N ALA A 51 15.48 -0.08 -3.83
CA ALA A 51 15.94 -0.62 -5.10
C ALA A 51 14.89 -0.41 -6.19
N SER A 52 15.34 -0.34 -7.43
CA SER A 52 14.47 -0.23 -8.60
C SER A 52 14.46 -1.50 -9.41
N SER A 53 13.31 -1.81 -9.98
CA SER A 53 13.12 -2.87 -10.96
C SER A 53 12.99 -2.26 -12.36
N LEU A 54 13.52 -2.95 -13.37
CA LEU A 54 13.29 -2.63 -14.78
C LEU A 54 11.95 -3.27 -15.17
N LEU A 55 11.01 -2.45 -15.63
CA LEU A 55 9.68 -2.85 -16.06
C LEU A 55 9.50 -2.56 -17.55
N SER A 56 8.69 -3.37 -18.22
CA SER A 56 8.26 -3.10 -19.58
C SER A 56 7.22 -1.99 -19.60
N GLY A 57 7.20 -1.19 -20.65
CA GLY A 57 6.14 -0.22 -20.89
C GLY A 57 4.76 -0.89 -21.01
N ASP A 58 3.71 -0.16 -20.62
CA ASP A 58 2.34 -0.67 -20.63
C ASP A 58 1.79 -0.82 -22.06
N THR A 59 2.37 -0.08 -23.01
CA THR A 59 2.11 -0.22 -24.45
C THR A 59 3.37 -0.62 -25.22
N PRO A 60 3.25 -1.18 -26.43
CA PRO A 60 4.40 -1.49 -27.28
C PRO A 60 5.24 -0.27 -27.68
N GLU A 61 4.66 0.93 -27.56
CA GLU A 61 5.30 2.21 -27.87
C GLU A 61 6.12 2.72 -26.69
N ASP A 62 5.78 2.28 -25.48
CA ASP A 62 6.46 2.62 -24.24
C ASP A 62 7.71 1.75 -24.07
N GLY A 63 8.86 2.41 -23.95
CA GLY A 63 10.12 1.72 -23.65
C GLY A 63 10.16 1.16 -22.23
N GLU A 64 11.21 0.40 -21.93
CA GLU A 64 11.46 -0.05 -20.56
C GLU A 64 11.73 1.14 -19.63
N TYR A 65 11.26 1.05 -18.38
CA TYR A 65 11.47 2.08 -17.36
C TYR A 65 11.88 1.46 -16.03
N PHE A 66 12.59 2.24 -15.21
CA PHE A 66 12.92 1.85 -13.84
C PHE A 66 11.91 2.42 -12.87
N MET A 67 11.41 1.58 -11.96
CA MET A 67 10.53 2.00 -10.88
C MET A 67 11.05 1.48 -9.54
N GLU A 68 11.06 2.36 -8.53
CA GLU A 68 11.38 1.95 -7.15
C GLU A 68 10.37 0.89 -6.66
N ASN A 69 10.86 -0.18 -6.06
CA ASN A 69 10.01 -1.25 -5.53
C ASN A 69 8.99 -0.74 -4.51
N ARG A 70 9.35 0.28 -3.73
CA ARG A 70 8.42 0.96 -2.82
C ARG A 70 7.22 1.58 -3.55
N VAL A 71 7.45 2.20 -4.70
CA VAL A 71 6.39 2.84 -5.49
C VAL A 71 5.47 1.76 -6.06
N LEU A 72 6.07 0.74 -6.68
CA LEU A 72 5.34 -0.40 -7.23
C LEU A 72 4.46 -1.09 -6.17
N LEU A 73 5.03 -1.41 -5.01
CA LEU A 73 4.30 -2.06 -3.92
C LEU A 73 3.20 -1.16 -3.34
N LYS A 74 3.43 0.17 -3.30
CA LYS A 74 2.41 1.12 -2.84
C LYS A 74 1.19 1.12 -3.75
N GLU A 75 1.41 1.09 -5.07
CA GLU A 75 0.33 0.99 -6.06
C GLU A 75 -0.44 -0.32 -5.91
N ILE A 76 0.26 -1.45 -5.80
CA ILE A 76 -0.35 -2.77 -5.58
C ILE A 76 -1.22 -2.79 -4.32
N TYR A 77 -0.71 -2.28 -3.19
CA TYR A 77 -1.48 -2.28 -1.95
C TYR A 77 -2.64 -1.28 -1.96
N ALA A 78 -2.50 -0.15 -2.66
CA ALA A 78 -3.61 0.79 -2.83
C ALA A 78 -4.74 0.19 -3.68
N ASP A 79 -4.40 -0.53 -4.74
CA ASP A 79 -5.35 -1.27 -5.58
C ASP A 79 -6.06 -2.37 -4.77
N GLN A 80 -5.30 -3.20 -4.03
CA GLN A 80 -5.88 -4.22 -3.15
C GLN A 80 -6.82 -3.63 -2.09
N LEU A 81 -6.45 -2.49 -1.48
CA LEU A 81 -7.31 -1.80 -0.52
C LEU A 81 -8.63 -1.38 -1.18
N SER A 82 -8.54 -0.82 -2.38
CA SER A 82 -9.70 -0.32 -3.13
C SER A 82 -10.64 -1.47 -3.53
N GLN A 83 -10.08 -2.58 -4.04
CA GLN A 83 -10.84 -3.78 -4.39
C GLN A 83 -11.52 -4.41 -3.17
N ARG A 84 -10.81 -4.51 -2.04
CA ARG A 84 -11.38 -5.06 -0.81
C ARG A 84 -12.50 -4.18 -0.26
N LEU A 85 -12.32 -2.86 -0.31
CA LEU A 85 -13.36 -1.92 0.13
C LEU A 85 -14.62 -2.04 -0.74
N ALA A 86 -14.47 -2.04 -2.07
CA ALA A 86 -15.60 -2.22 -2.98
C ALA A 86 -16.35 -3.54 -2.72
N ALA A 87 -15.62 -4.64 -2.53
CA ALA A 87 -16.23 -5.94 -2.22
C ALA A 87 -16.99 -5.97 -0.89
N LEU A 88 -16.58 -5.17 0.10
CA LEU A 88 -17.31 -5.04 1.37
C LEU A 88 -18.57 -4.19 1.21
N GLU A 89 -18.52 -3.13 0.41
CA GLU A 89 -19.67 -2.28 0.10
C GLU A 89 -20.74 -3.05 -0.71
N ASP A 90 -20.32 -3.85 -1.70
CA ASP A 90 -21.22 -4.68 -2.51
C ASP A 90 -21.95 -5.77 -1.70
N LEU A 91 -21.44 -6.17 -0.53
CA LEU A 91 -22.08 -7.13 0.37
C LEU A 91 -23.13 -6.49 1.29
N GLU A 92 -23.15 -5.15 1.38
CA GLU A 92 -24.09 -4.38 2.21
C GLU A 92 -25.34 -3.93 1.44
N ASP A 93 -25.32 -3.96 0.09
CA ASP A 93 -26.44 -3.65 -0.82
C ASP A 93 -27.38 -4.86 -1.07
#